data_AF-A0ABD2QAF9-F1
#
_entry.id   AF-A0ABD2QAF9-F1
#
_cell.length_a   1.000
_cell.length_b   1.000
_cell.length_c   1.000
_cell.angle_alpha   90.00
_cell.angle_beta   90.00
_cell.angle_gamma   90.00
#
_symmetry.space_group_name_H-M   'P 1'
#
loop_
_entity.id
_entity.type
_entity.pdbx_description
1 polymer ?
#
loop_
_entity_poly.entity_id
_entity_poly.type
_entity_poly.pdbx_seq_one_letter_code
_entity_poly.pdbx_strand_id
1 'polypeptide(L)'
;MLRADEGALNMNWPDYASPFTLVVFMLVFLFLPLKIFYYRARFWLLRILWKIFRAPFVTVQFADFWLADQLNSISFIFADLAFFICFYSTQMDWDTMSVCVHGGLNDTLHNTTVSQSAVSAIFMDDDVIHNTKDDSFIGSSKACVGLMFGLEPLLRALPPWFRLAQCLKRYHDMPERTVFPHLVNAGKYLSSLLVILTGAILREQHTEG
;
A
#
# COMPACT_ATOMS: atom_id res chain seq x y z
N MET A 1 -10.74 -56.59 0.17
CA MET A 1 -11.31 -55.23 0.11
C MET A 1 -10.31 -54.31 0.78
N LEU A 2 -9.33 -53.82 0.01
CA LEU A 2 -8.25 -52.96 0.52
C LEU A 2 -8.81 -51.54 0.62
N ARG A 3 -8.88 -51.02 1.84
CA ARG A 3 -9.22 -49.63 2.12
C ARG A 3 -7.97 -48.83 1.76
N ALA A 4 -8.08 -48.00 0.72
CA ALA A 4 -7.05 -47.03 0.41
C ALA A 4 -7.04 -46.02 1.56
N ASP A 5 -5.91 -45.94 2.24
CA ASP A 5 -5.61 -44.87 3.16
C ASP A 5 -5.43 -43.62 2.30
N GLU A 6 -6.51 -42.86 2.11
CA GLU A 6 -6.45 -41.52 1.54
C GLU A 6 -5.76 -40.59 2.54
N GLY A 7 -4.43 -40.71 2.61
CA GLY A 7 -3.55 -39.64 3.02
C GLY A 7 -3.62 -38.51 2.00
N ALA A 8 -4.79 -37.87 1.89
CA ALA A 8 -4.87 -36.53 1.38
C ALA A 8 -4.04 -35.69 2.33
N LEU A 9 -2.78 -35.43 1.97
CA LEU A 9 -2.05 -34.26 2.44
C LEU A 9 -2.90 -33.08 1.99
N ASN A 10 -3.86 -32.71 2.84
CA ASN A 10 -4.57 -31.46 2.86
C ASN A 10 -3.54 -30.37 3.09
N MET A 11 -2.78 -30.08 2.02
CA MET A 11 -2.00 -28.88 1.85
C MET A 11 -3.01 -27.74 1.79
N ASN A 12 -3.49 -27.33 2.96
CA ASN A 12 -4.22 -26.10 3.17
C ASN A 12 -3.24 -24.96 2.90
N TRP A 13 -2.92 -24.72 1.63
CA TRP A 13 -2.28 -23.48 1.25
C TRP A 13 -3.35 -22.40 1.42
N PRO A 14 -3.11 -21.39 2.24
CA PRO A 14 -4.11 -20.35 2.45
C PRO A 14 -4.29 -19.53 1.16
N ASP A 15 -5.53 -19.31 0.76
CA ASP A 15 -5.86 -18.60 -0.49
C ASP A 15 -5.20 -17.20 -0.57
N TYR A 16 -4.97 -16.56 0.58
CA TYR A 16 -4.38 -15.22 0.70
C TYR A 16 -2.87 -15.20 0.99
N ALA A 17 -2.22 -16.36 1.11
CA ALA A 17 -0.78 -16.44 1.33
C ALA A 17 0.02 -16.12 0.06
N SER A 18 -0.56 -16.30 -1.13
CA SER A 18 0.11 -16.07 -2.42
C SER A 18 0.57 -14.60 -2.62
N PRO A 19 -0.32 -13.58 -2.56
CA PRO A 19 0.11 -12.19 -2.76
C PRO A 19 1.15 -11.73 -1.73
N PHE A 20 0.99 -12.13 -0.46
CA PHE A 20 1.97 -11.86 0.59
C PHE A 20 3.33 -12.47 0.30
N THR A 21 3.35 -13.75 -0.06
CA THR A 21 4.58 -14.48 -0.39
C THR A 21 5.31 -13.83 -1.55
N LEU A 22 4.59 -13.40 -2.60
CA LEU A 22 5.21 -12.71 -3.73
C LEU A 22 5.84 -11.38 -3.32
N VAL A 23 5.15 -10.54 -2.54
CA VAL A 23 5.70 -9.27 -2.06
C VAL A 23 6.94 -9.50 -1.21
N VAL A 24 6.88 -10.44 -0.26
CA VAL A 24 8.04 -10.81 0.59
C VAL A 24 9.20 -11.32 -0.27
N PHE A 25 8.94 -12.20 -1.23
CA PHE A 25 9.96 -12.70 -2.14
C PHE A 25 10.62 -11.57 -2.96
N MET A 26 9.83 -10.63 -3.49
CA MET A 26 10.36 -9.49 -4.24
C MET A 26 11.22 -8.58 -3.35
N LEU A 27 10.82 -8.34 -2.10
CA LEU A 27 11.61 -7.55 -1.14
C LEU A 27 12.91 -8.27 -0.77
N VAL A 28 12.85 -9.57 -0.47
CA VAL A 28 14.05 -10.38 -0.20
C VAL A 28 15.00 -10.34 -1.39
N PHE A 29 14.51 -10.54 -2.61
CA PHE A 29 15.31 -10.42 -3.83
C PHE A 29 15.98 -9.05 -3.95
N LEU A 30 15.26 -7.96 -3.67
CA LEU A 30 15.77 -6.60 -3.76
C LEU A 30 16.88 -6.32 -2.73
N PHE A 31 16.68 -6.75 -1.48
CA PHE A 31 17.60 -6.47 -0.36
C PHE A 31 18.67 -7.53 -0.14
N LEU A 32 18.65 -8.64 -0.88
CA LEU A 32 19.59 -9.75 -0.70
C LEU A 32 21.04 -9.26 -0.85
N PRO A 33 21.90 -9.40 0.19
CA PRO A 33 23.28 -8.95 0.12
C PRO A 33 24.21 -9.90 -0.66
N LEU A 34 23.69 -11.03 -1.12
CA LEU A 34 24.43 -12.04 -1.89
C LEU A 34 24.72 -11.54 -3.32
N LYS A 35 25.88 -11.90 -3.88
CA LYS A 35 26.30 -11.55 -5.26
C LYS A 35 25.57 -12.35 -6.35
N ILE A 36 24.31 -12.73 -6.12
CA ILE A 36 23.50 -13.59 -6.98
C ILE A 36 22.46 -12.71 -7.67
N PHE A 37 22.13 -12.99 -8.95
CA PHE A 37 21.08 -12.31 -9.73
C PHE A 37 21.24 -10.77 -9.80
N TYR A 38 22.10 -10.28 -10.70
CA TYR A 38 22.24 -8.85 -11.01
C TYR A 38 22.49 -7.91 -9.80
N TYR A 39 23.33 -8.35 -8.85
CA TYR A 39 23.63 -7.62 -7.61
C TYR A 39 23.98 -6.13 -7.84
N ARG A 40 24.76 -5.82 -8.88
CA ARG A 40 25.18 -4.44 -9.18
C ARG A 40 23.99 -3.51 -9.43
N ALA A 41 22.98 -4.00 -10.14
CA ALA A 41 21.80 -3.23 -10.49
C ALA A 41 20.93 -2.96 -9.25
N ARG A 42 20.77 -3.95 -8.36
CA ARG A 42 19.97 -3.79 -7.13
C ARG A 42 20.57 -2.77 -6.17
N PHE A 43 21.86 -2.89 -5.88
CA PHE A 43 22.54 -1.93 -5.02
C PHE A 43 22.62 -0.54 -5.65
N TRP A 44 22.75 -0.46 -6.98
CA TRP A 44 22.61 0.80 -7.69
C TRP A 44 21.20 1.38 -7.49
N LEU A 45 20.14 0.60 -7.72
CA LEU A 45 18.75 1.02 -7.55
C LEU A 45 18.48 1.50 -6.11
N LEU A 46 18.85 0.71 -5.11
CA LEU A 46 18.71 1.06 -3.69
C LEU A 46 19.45 2.35 -3.34
N ARG A 47 20.65 2.54 -3.88
CA ARG A 47 21.43 3.78 -3.70
C ARG A 47 20.72 4.98 -4.32
N ILE A 48 20.16 4.85 -5.52
CA ILE A 48 19.43 5.96 -6.17
C ILE A 48 18.11 6.23 -5.43
N LEU A 49 17.35 5.22 -5.03
CA LEU A 49 16.13 5.39 -4.22
C LEU A 49 16.41 6.14 -2.92
N TRP A 50 17.50 5.80 -2.22
CA TRP A 50 17.94 6.52 -1.02
C TRP A 50 18.30 7.99 -1.32
N LYS A 51 18.92 8.27 -2.46
CA LYS A 51 19.20 9.64 -2.90
C LYS A 51 17.93 10.42 -3.24
N ILE A 52 16.92 9.78 -3.83
CA ILE A 52 15.61 10.39 -4.13
C ILE A 52 14.90 10.76 -2.83
N PHE A 53 14.92 9.89 -1.82
CA PHE A 53 14.34 10.21 -0.52
C PHE A 53 15.02 11.42 0.15
N ARG A 54 16.34 11.55 -0.03
CA ARG A 54 17.14 12.68 0.44
C ARG A 54 17.24 13.85 -0.57
N ALA A 55 16.45 13.82 -1.64
CA ALA A 55 16.50 14.81 -2.72
C ALA A 55 16.45 16.28 -2.28
N PRO A 56 15.70 16.70 -1.24
CA PRO A 56 15.72 18.12 -0.84
C PRO A 56 17.10 18.61 -0.39
N PHE A 57 17.97 17.71 0.09
CA PHE A 57 19.25 18.08 0.72
C PHE A 57 20.47 17.81 -0.16
N VAL A 58 20.33 17.05 -1.25
CA VAL A 58 21.46 16.59 -2.07
C VAL A 58 21.33 17.14 -3.49
N THR A 59 22.45 17.36 -4.17
CA THR A 59 22.44 17.74 -5.59
C THR A 59 21.84 16.61 -6.44
N VAL A 60 20.93 16.99 -7.33
CA VAL A 60 20.15 16.03 -8.12
C VAL A 60 20.94 15.67 -9.38
N GLN A 61 21.32 14.40 -9.52
CA GLN A 61 21.93 13.89 -10.74
C GLN A 61 20.87 13.41 -11.73
N PHE A 62 21.25 13.23 -13.00
CA PHE A 62 20.33 12.79 -14.05
C PHE A 62 19.62 11.46 -13.71
N ALA A 63 20.35 10.49 -13.14
CA ALA A 63 19.77 9.21 -12.75
C ALA A 63 18.67 9.34 -11.69
N ASP A 64 18.86 10.23 -10.71
CA ASP A 64 17.87 10.47 -9.64
C ASP A 64 16.61 11.13 -10.22
N PHE A 65 16.80 12.06 -11.16
CA PHE A 65 15.70 12.70 -11.88
C PHE A 65 14.93 11.69 -12.72
N TRP A 66 15.61 10.91 -13.56
CA TRP A 66 14.99 9.91 -14.42
C TRP A 66 14.21 8.86 -13.63
N LEU A 67 14.80 8.29 -12.58
CA LEU A 67 14.11 7.27 -11.77
C LEU A 67 12.88 7.84 -11.06
N ALA A 68 12.93 9.10 -10.59
CA ALA A 68 11.76 9.75 -10.02
C ALA A 68 10.62 9.98 -11.04
N ASP A 69 10.86 9.95 -12.37
CA ASP A 69 9.76 9.94 -13.36
C ASP A 69 9.04 8.62 -13.31
N GLN A 70 9.84 7.55 -13.29
CA GLN A 70 9.32 6.20 -13.27
C GLN A 70 8.48 5.99 -12.00
N LEU A 71 8.87 6.58 -10.87
CA LEU A 71 8.08 6.58 -9.63
C LEU A 71 6.69 7.20 -9.79
N ASN A 72 6.52 8.25 -10.61
CA ASN A 72 5.20 8.82 -10.87
C ASN A 72 4.30 7.85 -11.65
N SER A 73 4.87 7.12 -12.62
CA SER A 73 4.13 6.13 -13.39
C SER A 73 3.72 4.90 -12.57
N ILE A 74 4.43 4.60 -11.48
CA ILE A 74 4.06 3.52 -10.53
C ILE A 74 3.37 4.04 -9.26
N SER A 75 2.87 5.28 -9.28
CA SER A 75 2.22 5.92 -8.13
C SER A 75 1.01 5.15 -7.57
N PHE A 76 0.30 4.39 -8.41
CA PHE A 76 -0.82 3.54 -7.97
C PHE A 76 -0.37 2.45 -6.98
N ILE A 77 0.85 1.90 -7.13
CA ILE A 77 1.39 0.86 -6.24
C ILE A 77 1.54 1.39 -4.82
N PHE A 78 1.86 2.68 -4.66
CA PHE A 78 1.96 3.30 -3.34
C PHE A 78 0.60 3.38 -2.64
N ALA A 79 -0.48 3.56 -3.39
CA ALA A 79 -1.83 3.50 -2.82
C ALA A 79 -2.22 2.06 -2.47
N ASP A 80 -1.96 1.12 -3.38
CA ASP A 80 -2.24 -0.31 -3.17
C ASP A 80 -1.46 -0.85 -1.96
N LEU A 81 -0.28 -0.30 -1.68
CA LEU A 81 0.50 -0.61 -0.48
C LEU A 81 -0.26 -0.26 0.81
N ALA A 82 -0.98 0.87 0.86
CA ALA A 82 -1.80 1.23 2.02
C ALA A 82 -2.90 0.18 2.25
N PHE A 83 -3.61 -0.20 1.19
CA PHE A 83 -4.65 -1.23 1.24
C PHE A 83 -4.08 -2.59 1.64
N PHE A 84 -2.94 -2.97 1.08
CA PHE A 84 -2.25 -4.21 1.39
C PHE A 84 -1.86 -4.26 2.88
N ILE A 85 -1.22 -3.21 3.41
CA ILE A 85 -0.86 -3.12 4.83
C ILE A 85 -2.12 -3.27 5.69
N CYS A 86 -3.21 -2.58 5.33
CA CYS A 86 -4.42 -2.66 6.11
C CYS A 86 -5.01 -4.07 6.11
N PHE A 87 -5.23 -4.66 4.94
CA PHE A 87 -5.80 -5.99 4.79
C PHE A 87 -5.04 -7.04 5.62
N TYR A 88 -3.71 -7.07 5.51
CA TYR A 88 -2.91 -8.03 6.25
C TYR A 88 -2.79 -7.72 7.75
N SER A 89 -2.95 -6.47 8.18
CA SER A 89 -2.85 -6.10 9.60
C SER A 89 -4.16 -6.22 10.37
N THR A 90 -5.30 -6.07 9.70
CA THR A 90 -6.60 -5.98 10.38
C THR A 90 -7.57 -7.10 10.01
N GLN A 91 -7.53 -7.58 8.76
CA GLN A 91 -8.49 -8.56 8.25
C GLN A 91 -7.96 -9.99 8.28
N MET A 92 -6.65 -10.20 8.51
CA MET A 92 -6.04 -11.53 8.52
C MET A 92 -5.80 -12.03 9.94
N ASP A 93 -6.27 -13.25 10.21
CA ASP A 93 -5.79 -14.05 11.33
C ASP A 93 -4.52 -14.81 10.92
N TRP A 94 -3.39 -14.50 11.55
CA TRP A 94 -2.09 -15.07 11.22
C TRP A 94 -1.93 -16.53 11.69
N ASP A 95 -2.72 -16.95 12.67
CA ASP A 95 -2.61 -18.31 13.24
C ASP A 95 -3.33 -19.34 12.36
N THR A 96 -4.49 -18.98 11.82
CA THR A 96 -5.26 -19.85 10.91
C THR A 96 -5.05 -19.51 9.43
N MET A 97 -4.33 -18.41 9.13
CA MET A 97 -4.21 -17.78 7.82
C MET A 97 -5.56 -17.67 7.09
N SER A 98 -6.60 -17.35 7.85
CA SER A 98 -7.95 -17.15 7.36
C SER A 98 -8.34 -15.67 7.43
N VAL A 99 -9.32 -15.27 6.64
CA VAL A 99 -9.85 -13.90 6.70
C VAL A 99 -10.87 -13.82 7.83
N CYS A 100 -10.70 -12.83 8.70
CA CYS A 100 -11.67 -12.52 9.74
C CYS A 100 -12.97 -12.02 9.09
N VAL A 101 -14.02 -12.84 9.09
CA VAL A 101 -15.37 -12.43 8.66
C VAL A 101 -16.09 -11.84 9.88
N HIS A 102 -16.22 -10.52 9.93
CA HIS A 102 -17.08 -9.87 10.93
C HIS A 102 -18.55 -10.06 10.54
N GLY A 103 -19.15 -11.10 11.09
CA GLY A 103 -20.59 -11.36 11.01
C GLY A 103 -20.90 -12.50 11.96
N GLY A 104 -21.78 -12.27 12.93
CA GLY A 104 -22.12 -13.21 14.00
C GLY A 104 -22.70 -14.53 13.49
N LEU A 105 -21.83 -15.46 13.13
CA LEU A 105 -22.17 -16.86 12.95
C LEU A 105 -21.16 -17.68 13.73
N ASN A 106 -21.62 -18.27 14.83
CA ASN A 106 -20.85 -19.20 15.65
C ASN A 106 -20.15 -20.23 14.77
N ASP A 107 -18.83 -20.14 14.68
CA ASP A 107 -17.81 -21.19 14.67
C ASP A 107 -18.09 -22.57 14.04
N THR A 108 -19.03 -22.69 13.10
CA THR A 108 -19.29 -23.94 12.37
C THR A 108 -19.69 -23.68 10.92
N LEU A 109 -18.82 -23.01 10.15
CA LEU A 109 -18.96 -23.01 8.68
C LEU A 109 -17.63 -23.29 8.00
N HIS A 110 -17.10 -24.49 8.23
CA HIS A 110 -15.94 -25.00 7.52
C HIS A 110 -16.25 -25.46 6.08
N ASN A 111 -17.47 -25.23 5.56
CA ASN A 111 -17.85 -25.76 4.24
C ASN A 111 -19.12 -25.15 3.62
N THR A 112 -19.17 -23.87 3.28
CA THR A 112 -20.14 -23.39 2.27
C THR A 112 -19.59 -22.21 1.49
N THR A 113 -19.74 -22.30 0.17
CA THR A 113 -19.52 -21.23 -0.80
C THR A 113 -20.13 -19.92 -0.31
N VAL A 114 -19.30 -18.91 -0.10
CA VAL A 114 -19.72 -17.53 0.14
C VAL A 114 -20.62 -17.12 -1.03
N SER A 115 -21.92 -16.94 -0.76
CA SER A 115 -22.80 -16.35 -1.78
C SER A 115 -22.39 -14.88 -1.96
N GLN A 116 -22.43 -14.40 -3.20
CA GLN A 116 -22.07 -13.02 -3.56
C GLN A 116 -22.79 -11.94 -2.73
N SER A 117 -23.89 -12.28 -2.07
CA SER A 117 -24.68 -11.43 -1.18
C SER A 117 -24.02 -11.15 0.18
N ALA A 118 -23.12 -12.03 0.65
CA ALA A 118 -22.37 -11.80 1.89
C ALA A 118 -21.17 -10.85 1.68
N VAL A 119 -20.66 -10.77 0.45
CA VAL A 119 -19.58 -9.83 0.07
C VAL A 119 -20.07 -8.38 0.17
N SER A 120 -21.35 -8.13 -0.11
CA SER A 120 -21.95 -6.80 0.08
C SER A 120 -21.99 -6.34 1.54
N ALA A 121 -22.02 -7.26 2.52
CA ALA A 121 -21.96 -6.90 3.95
C ALA A 121 -20.55 -6.54 4.43
N ILE A 122 -19.51 -6.86 3.65
CA ILE A 122 -18.11 -6.44 3.89
C ILE A 122 -17.94 -4.92 3.66
N PHE A 123 -18.92 -4.27 3.02
CA PHE A 123 -18.92 -2.85 2.66
C PHE A 123 -20.10 -2.07 3.30
N MET A 124 -20.71 -2.57 4.38
CA MET A 124 -21.89 -1.92 4.97
C MET A 124 -21.59 -1.13 6.24
N ASP A 125 -22.22 0.04 6.29
CA ASP A 125 -22.18 1.15 7.25
C ASP A 125 -22.12 0.81 8.74
N ASP A 126 -21.52 1.75 9.48
CA ASP A 126 -21.31 1.78 10.94
C ASP A 126 -22.59 1.74 11.81
N ASP A 127 -23.79 1.84 11.24
CA ASP A 127 -25.03 2.06 12.03
C ASP A 127 -25.55 0.84 12.81
N VAL A 128 -24.99 -0.37 12.61
CA VAL A 128 -25.47 -1.59 13.31
C VAL A 128 -24.71 -1.86 14.62
N ILE A 129 -23.52 -1.28 14.82
CA ILE A 129 -22.62 -1.59 15.94
C ILE A 129 -22.78 -0.59 17.09
N HIS A 130 -24.01 -0.30 17.55
CA HIS A 130 -24.17 0.57 18.72
C HIS A 130 -25.04 0.03 19.85
N ASN A 131 -25.47 -1.24 19.79
CA ASN A 131 -26.38 -1.83 20.78
C ASN A 131 -25.87 -3.08 21.52
N THR A 132 -24.56 -3.24 21.69
CA THR A 132 -24.02 -4.28 22.59
C THR A 132 -22.98 -3.70 23.55
N LYS A 133 -23.48 -3.25 24.71
CA LYS A 133 -22.70 -3.09 25.94
C LYS A 133 -22.46 -4.49 26.50
N ASP A 134 -21.35 -5.12 26.16
CA ASP A 134 -20.75 -6.18 26.97
C ASP A 134 -19.24 -6.19 26.74
N ASP A 135 -18.51 -5.78 27.78
CA ASP A 135 -17.06 -5.74 27.86
C ASP A 135 -16.49 -7.16 28.00
N SER A 136 -16.56 -7.98 26.95
CA SER A 136 -15.68 -9.14 26.75
C SER A 136 -15.77 -9.70 25.33
N PHE A 137 -14.63 -9.70 24.64
CA PHE A 137 -14.33 -10.55 23.49
C PHE A 137 -15.15 -10.38 22.20
N ILE A 138 -15.72 -9.21 21.93
CA ILE A 138 -16.09 -8.84 20.55
C ILE A 138 -14.87 -8.15 19.95
N GLY A 139 -14.06 -8.93 19.23
CA GLY A 139 -12.94 -8.43 18.43
C GLY A 139 -13.41 -7.21 17.66
N SER A 140 -12.83 -6.05 17.99
CA SER A 140 -13.05 -4.79 17.31
C SER A 140 -12.92 -5.06 15.81
N SER A 141 -13.99 -4.80 15.06
CA SER A 141 -13.95 -4.68 13.62
C SER A 141 -12.89 -3.63 13.31
N LYS A 142 -11.66 -4.06 13.03
CA LYS A 142 -10.59 -3.17 12.59
C LYS A 142 -10.82 -2.91 11.11
N ALA A 143 -11.99 -2.38 10.77
CA ALA A 143 -12.21 -1.82 9.45
C ALA A 143 -11.07 -0.83 9.18
N CYS A 144 -10.63 -0.75 7.92
CA CYS A 144 -9.60 0.18 7.46
C CYS A 144 -10.08 1.65 7.48
N VAL A 145 -10.80 2.03 8.52
CA VAL A 145 -11.47 3.31 8.72
C VAL A 145 -10.60 4.13 9.69
N GLY A 146 -10.41 5.42 9.40
CA GLY A 146 -9.55 6.31 10.19
C GLY A 146 -8.10 6.39 9.71
N LEU A 147 -7.17 5.61 10.28
CA LEU A 147 -5.71 5.82 10.08
C LEU A 147 -5.23 5.61 8.63
N MET A 148 -5.89 4.72 7.88
CA MET A 148 -5.56 4.44 6.47
C MET A 148 -6.16 5.42 5.47
N PHE A 149 -7.15 6.23 5.90
CA PHE A 149 -7.65 7.36 5.14
C PHE A 149 -6.56 8.42 4.93
N GLY A 150 -5.66 8.62 5.90
CA GLY A 150 -4.53 9.56 5.79
C GLY A 150 -3.29 8.98 5.10
N LEU A 151 -3.05 7.67 5.21
CA LEU A 151 -1.86 7.05 4.62
C LEU A 151 -1.94 6.94 3.10
N GLU A 152 -3.11 6.57 2.56
CA GLU A 152 -3.33 6.45 1.13
C GLU A 152 -3.02 7.75 0.34
N PRO A 153 -3.57 8.93 0.69
CA PRO A 153 -3.24 10.19 0.02
C PRO A 153 -1.79 10.61 0.24
N LEU A 154 -1.20 10.31 1.40
CA LEU A 154 0.22 10.56 1.66
C LEU A 154 1.11 9.74 0.73
N LEU A 155 0.85 8.44 0.62
CA LEU A 155 1.62 7.54 -0.24
C LEU A 155 1.44 7.86 -1.73
N ARG A 156 0.23 8.27 -2.16
CA ARG A 156 0.00 8.80 -3.51
C ARG A 156 0.75 10.11 -3.78
N ALA A 157 0.92 10.95 -2.77
CA ALA A 157 1.64 12.22 -2.89
C ALA A 157 3.16 12.05 -2.94
N LEU A 158 3.73 10.90 -2.54
CA LEU A 158 5.19 10.71 -2.46
C LEU A 158 5.90 10.88 -3.81
N PRO A 159 5.51 10.21 -4.92
CA PRO A 159 6.17 10.41 -6.22
C PRO A 159 6.15 11.86 -6.74
N PRO A 160 5.00 12.57 -6.78
CA PRO A 160 4.97 13.95 -7.25
C PRO A 160 5.72 14.89 -6.28
N TRP A 161 5.72 14.60 -4.98
CA TRP A 161 6.53 15.33 -4.00
C TRP A 161 8.02 15.25 -4.29
N PHE A 162 8.55 14.04 -4.53
CA PHE A 162 9.97 13.88 -4.87
C PHE A 162 10.35 14.65 -6.14
N ARG A 163 9.46 14.67 -7.14
CA ARG A 163 9.69 15.48 -8.34
C ARG A 163 9.62 16.97 -8.11
N LEU A 164 8.68 17.45 -7.29
CA LEU A 164 8.63 18.84 -6.88
C LEU A 164 9.94 19.25 -6.20
N ALA A 165 10.40 18.47 -5.22
CA ALA A 165 11.63 18.72 -4.49
C ALA A 165 12.86 18.76 -5.42
N GLN A 166 12.96 17.82 -6.37
CA GLN A 166 14.05 17.80 -7.34
C GLN A 166 14.04 19.00 -8.28
N CYS A 167 12.87 19.39 -8.80
CA CYS A 167 12.73 20.56 -9.68
C CYS A 167 13.10 21.86 -8.95
N LEU A 168 12.65 22.02 -7.69
CA LEU A 168 12.99 23.18 -6.86
C LEU A 168 14.47 23.22 -6.51
N LYS A 169 15.06 22.09 -6.11
CA LYS A 169 16.49 22.01 -5.80
C LYS A 169 17.34 22.37 -7.01
N ARG A 170 16.97 21.87 -8.19
CA ARG A 170 17.69 22.16 -9.44
C ARG A 170 17.57 23.63 -9.87
N TYR A 171 16.42 24.26 -9.66
CA TYR A 171 16.25 25.71 -9.87
C TYR A 171 17.10 26.52 -8.89
N HIS A 172 17.19 26.08 -7.64
CA HIS A 172 18.00 26.74 -6.62
C HIS A 172 19.51 26.64 -6.90
N ASP A 173 19.97 25.47 -7.36
CA ASP A 173 21.39 25.19 -7.60
C ASP A 173 21.94 25.83 -8.89
N MET A 174 21.10 26.48 -9.68
CA MET A 174 21.54 27.16 -10.90
C MET A 174 22.26 28.47 -10.58
N PRO A 175 23.45 28.70 -11.18
CA PRO A 175 24.16 29.97 -11.03
C PRO A 175 23.36 31.13 -11.65
N GLU A 176 22.68 30.87 -12.77
CA GLU A 176 21.73 31.79 -13.39
C GLU A 176 20.33 31.17 -13.35
N ARG A 177 19.43 31.76 -12.55
CA ARG A 177 18.09 31.22 -12.30
C ARG A 177 17.18 31.41 -13.51
N THR A 178 17.02 30.38 -14.34
CA THR A 178 16.04 30.36 -15.41
C THR A 178 14.74 29.68 -14.97
N VAL A 179 13.63 30.37 -15.17
CA VAL A 179 12.29 29.87 -14.77
C VAL A 179 11.89 28.66 -15.63
N PHE A 180 12.20 28.69 -16.91
CA PHE A 180 11.98 27.58 -17.83
C PHE A 180 13.27 26.74 -17.96
N PRO A 181 13.18 25.39 -17.97
CA PRO A 181 11.98 24.54 -17.85
C PRO A 181 11.64 24.13 -16.40
N HIS A 182 12.50 24.45 -15.42
CA HIS A 182 12.49 23.80 -14.10
C HIS A 182 11.32 24.21 -13.20
N LEU A 183 11.00 25.51 -13.12
CA LEU A 183 9.92 25.99 -12.28
C LEU A 183 8.54 25.67 -12.89
N VAL A 184 8.45 25.68 -14.22
CA VAL A 184 7.23 25.24 -14.93
C VAL A 184 6.95 23.76 -14.67
N ASN A 185 7.97 22.91 -14.74
CA ASN A 185 7.86 21.51 -14.36
C ASN A 185 7.50 21.33 -12.89
N ALA A 186 8.04 22.15 -11.97
CA ALA A 186 7.65 22.15 -10.57
C ALA A 186 6.15 22.45 -10.40
N GLY A 187 5.62 23.43 -11.15
CA GLY A 187 4.20 23.76 -11.15
C GLY A 187 3.29 22.59 -11.56
N LYS A 188 3.71 21.78 -12.54
CA LYS A 188 2.98 20.56 -12.94
C LYS A 188 2.87 19.53 -11.80
N TYR A 189 3.94 19.35 -11.02
CA TYR A 189 3.90 18.40 -9.89
C TYR A 189 3.16 18.98 -8.68
N LEU A 190 3.23 20.30 -8.49
CA LEU A 190 2.44 21.00 -7.47
C LEU A 190 0.93 20.87 -7.72
N SER A 191 0.47 21.00 -8.96
CA SER A 191 -0.95 20.80 -9.28
C SER A 191 -1.41 19.37 -8.99
N SER A 192 -0.55 18.37 -9.22
CA SER A 192 -0.83 16.98 -8.87
C SER A 192 -1.01 16.79 -7.36
N LEU A 193 -0.16 17.43 -6.54
CA LEU A 193 -0.28 17.41 -5.08
C LEU A 193 -1.58 18.07 -4.60
N LEU A 194 -1.99 19.19 -5.22
CA LEU A 194 -3.23 19.86 -4.89
C LEU A 194 -4.46 19.00 -5.23
N VAL A 195 -4.46 18.32 -6.37
CA VAL A 195 -5.54 17.39 -6.74
C VAL A 195 -5.66 16.25 -5.73
N ILE A 196 -4.54 15.69 -5.28
CA ILE A 196 -4.52 14.64 -4.25
C ILE A 196 -5.07 15.16 -2.92
N LEU A 197 -4.65 16.36 -2.49
CA LEU A 197 -5.10 16.98 -1.24
C LEU A 197 -6.61 17.28 -1.28
N THR A 198 -7.10 17.94 -2.32
CA THR A 198 -8.52 18.24 -2.47
C THR A 198 -9.35 16.96 -2.55
N GLY A 199 -8.85 15.94 -3.26
CA GLY A 199 -9.49 14.63 -3.33
C GLY A 199 -9.59 13.93 -1.97
N ALA A 200 -8.56 14.05 -1.12
CA ALA A 200 -8.59 13.54 0.25
C ALA A 200 -9.64 14.27 1.09
N ILE A 201 -9.62 15.61 1.09
CA ILE A 201 -10.58 16.41 1.87
C ILE A 201 -12.03 16.13 1.45
N LEU A 202 -12.30 16.04 0.14
CA LEU A 202 -13.64 15.75 -0.36
C LEU A 202 -14.14 14.35 0.07
N ARG A 203 -13.24 13.37 0.14
CA ARG A 203 -13.57 12.02 0.62
C ARG A 203 -13.90 12.03 2.13
N GLU A 204 -13.27 12.88 2.94
CA GLU A 204 -13.61 12.99 4.38
C GLU A 204 -15.04 13.47 4.55
N GLN A 205 -15.43 14.52 3.81
CA GLN A 205 -16.76 15.12 3.90
C GLN A 205 -17.90 14.16 3.50
N HIS A 206 -17.64 13.21 2.60
CA HIS A 206 -18.61 12.18 2.22
C HIS A 206 -18.75 11.05 3.23
N THR A 207 -17.81 10.91 4.17
CA THR A 207 -17.85 9.85 5.19
C THR A 207 -18.55 10.32 6.47
N GLU A 208 -18.76 11.64 6.62
CA GLU A 208 -19.36 12.26 7.82
C GLU A 208 -20.83 12.67 7.64
N GLY A 209 -21.44 12.49 6.47
CA GLY A 209 -22.81 12.94 6.17
C GLY A 209 -23.68 11.86 5.56
#